data_AF-A0A068QUU0-F1
#
_entry.id   AF-A0A068QUU0-F1
#
_cell.length_a   1.000
_cell.length_b   1.000
_cell.length_c   1.000
_cell.angle_alpha   90.00
_cell.angle_beta   90.00
_cell.angle_gamma   90.00
#
_symmetry.space_group_name_H-M   'P 1'
#
loop_
_entity.id
_entity.type
_entity.pdbx_description
1 polymer ?
#
loop_
_entity_poly.entity_id
_entity_poly.type
_entity_poly.pdbx_seq_one_letter_code
_entity_poly.pdbx_strand_id
1 'polypeptide(L)'
;MKTYLGSFFFLMGLSVFMVADKNLYLWGLAAVIFTLGELIYSPGEYILIDNIAPEGMKSSYFSAQALGLLGGAFNPILSGVVLTELPPQSLFIILMGISFLAWLSMLKGMSIKPPAVVYK
;
A
#
# COMPACT_ATOMS: atom_id res chain seq x y z
N MET A 1 -11.94 -9.92 -0.33
CA MET A 1 -11.46 -8.76 0.45
C MET A 1 -10.27 -9.19 1.31
N LYS A 2 -9.05 -9.22 0.76
CA LYS A 2 -7.82 -9.63 1.48
C LYS A 2 -6.79 -8.49 1.58
N THR A 3 -6.99 -7.42 0.81
CA THR A 3 -6.07 -6.30 0.63
C THR A 3 -5.83 -5.51 1.93
N TYR A 4 -6.84 -5.38 2.80
CA TYR A 4 -6.69 -4.75 4.12
C TYR A 4 -5.73 -5.52 5.04
N LEU A 5 -5.68 -6.85 4.90
CA LEU A 5 -4.78 -7.69 5.66
C LEU A 5 -3.32 -7.45 5.21
N GLY A 6 -3.11 -7.26 3.90
CA GLY A 6 -1.81 -6.88 3.35
C GLY A 6 -1.31 -5.54 3.92
N SER A 7 -2.17 -4.51 3.94
CA SER A 7 -1.84 -3.21 4.54
C SER A 7 -1.49 -3.30 6.03
N PHE A 8 -2.17 -4.17 6.77
CA PHE A 8 -1.86 -4.42 8.18
C PHE A 8 -0.46 -5.03 8.37
N PHE A 9 -0.08 -6.01 7.54
CA PHE A 9 1.26 -6.59 7.55
C PHE A 9 2.35 -5.57 7.19
N PHE A 10 2.09 -4.63 6.27
CA PHE A 10 3.02 -3.53 6.02
C PHE A 10 3.27 -2.68 7.27
N LEU A 11 2.21 -2.27 7.98
CA LEU A 11 2.34 -1.49 9.21
C LEU A 11 3.12 -2.23 10.30
N MET A 12 2.87 -3.53 10.44
CA MET A 12 3.61 -4.38 11.38
C MET A 12 5.08 -4.50 10.99
N GLY A 13 5.39 -4.78 9.72
CA GLY A 13 6.76 -4.90 9.22
C GLY A 13 7.55 -3.60 9.39
N LEU A 14 6.94 -2.46 9.04
CA LEU A 14 7.54 -1.13 9.22
C LEU A 14 7.78 -0.80 10.69
N SER A 15 6.88 -1.19 11.59
CA SER A 15 7.07 -1.02 13.04
C SER A 15 8.26 -1.83 13.55
N VAL A 16 8.45 -3.07 13.06
CA VAL A 16 9.60 -3.90 13.43
C VAL A 16 10.91 -3.34 12.84
N PHE A 17 10.92 -2.88 11.59
CA PHE A 17 12.09 -2.21 11.01
C PHE A 17 12.51 -0.97 11.82
N MET A 18 11.54 -0.17 12.29
CA MET A 18 11.79 1.04 13.05
C MET A 18 12.52 0.79 14.38
N VAL A 19 12.28 -0.36 15.02
CA VAL A 19 12.89 -0.73 16.31
C VAL A 19 14.06 -1.72 16.16
N ALA A 20 14.36 -2.17 14.95
CA ALA A 20 15.37 -3.20 14.70
C ALA A 20 16.80 -2.74 15.05
N ASP A 21 17.09 -1.44 14.92
CA ASP A 21 18.42 -0.84 15.12
C ASP A 21 19.52 -1.71 14.44
N LYS A 22 20.49 -2.24 15.20
CA LYS A 22 21.57 -3.09 14.68
C LYS A 22 21.24 -4.59 14.63
N ASN A 23 20.05 -5.00 15.05
CA ASN A 23 19.69 -6.41 15.17
C ASN A 23 19.24 -7.01 13.84
N LEU A 24 20.13 -7.76 13.19
CA LEU A 24 19.88 -8.40 11.89
C LEU A 24 18.72 -9.41 11.91
N TYR A 25 18.43 -10.05 13.04
CA TYR A 25 17.29 -10.97 13.14
C TYR A 25 15.96 -10.22 13.08
N LEU A 26 15.89 -9.04 13.70
CA LEU A 26 14.70 -8.19 13.60
C LEU A 26 14.53 -7.61 12.20
N TRP A 27 15.62 -7.26 11.51
CA TRP A 27 15.59 -6.89 10.10
C TRP A 27 15.03 -8.02 9.22
N GLY A 28 15.50 -9.26 9.45
CA GLY A 28 14.99 -10.45 8.74
C GLY A 28 13.50 -10.70 9.01
N LEU A 29 13.08 -10.62 10.28
CA LEU A 29 11.68 -10.77 10.66
C LEU A 29 10.79 -9.68 10.03
N ALA A 30 11.23 -8.42 10.08
CA ALA A 30 10.53 -7.30 9.49
C ALA A 30 10.35 -7.48 7.97
N ALA A 31 11.40 -7.92 7.27
CA ALA A 31 11.34 -8.22 5.84
C ALA A 31 10.32 -9.32 5.54
N VAL A 32 10.31 -10.43 6.28
CA VAL A 32 9.32 -11.50 6.11
C VAL A 32 7.90 -10.98 6.31
N ILE A 33 7.63 -10.25 7.39
CA ILE A 33 6.31 -9.67 7.69
C ILE A 33 5.89 -8.71 6.58
N PHE A 34 6.78 -7.83 6.14
CA PHE A 34 6.51 -6.85 5.09
C PHE A 34 6.21 -7.53 3.74
N THR A 35 7.00 -8.54 3.36
CA THR A 35 6.80 -9.32 2.12
C THR A 35 5.52 -10.15 2.16
N LEU A 36 5.09 -10.66 3.31
CA LEU A 36 3.76 -11.27 3.45
C LEU A 36 2.65 -10.25 3.16
N GLY A 37 2.83 -9.01 3.61
CA GLY A 37 1.95 -7.89 3.26
C GLY A 37 1.87 -7.68 1.75
N GLU A 38 3.02 -7.63 1.08
CA GLU A 38 3.14 -7.47 -0.38
C GLU A 38 2.44 -8.62 -1.13
N LEU A 39 2.73 -9.86 -0.75
CA LEU A 39 2.16 -11.06 -1.36
C LEU A 39 0.62 -11.08 -1.31
N ILE A 40 0.03 -10.52 -0.25
CA ILE A 40 -1.43 -10.42 -0.09
C ILE A 40 -1.97 -9.18 -0.82
N TYR A 41 -1.28 -8.05 -0.70
CA TYR A 41 -1.73 -6.76 -1.20
C TYR A 41 -1.71 -6.72 -2.74
N SER A 42 -0.60 -7.15 -3.37
CA SER A 42 -0.42 -7.08 -4.82
C SER A 42 -1.54 -7.75 -5.61
N PRO A 43 -1.92 -9.02 -5.41
CA PRO A 43 -3.09 -9.58 -6.11
C PRO A 43 -4.42 -8.98 -5.61
N GLY A 44 -4.46 -8.56 -4.35
CA GLY A 44 -5.66 -8.01 -3.72
C GLY A 44 -6.12 -6.68 -4.31
N GLU A 45 -5.20 -5.80 -4.73
CA GLU A 45 -5.55 -4.52 -5.35
C GLU A 45 -6.18 -4.69 -6.75
N TYR A 46 -5.68 -5.61 -7.59
CA TYR A 46 -6.29 -5.86 -8.91
C TYR A 46 -7.71 -6.43 -8.77
N ILE A 47 -7.91 -7.36 -7.83
CA ILE A 47 -9.25 -7.92 -7.52
C ILE A 47 -10.18 -6.82 -6.99
N LEU A 48 -9.67 -5.90 -6.18
CA LEU A 48 -10.47 -4.77 -5.70
C LEU A 48 -10.91 -3.88 -6.87
N ILE A 49 -9.99 -3.49 -7.74
CA ILE A 49 -10.26 -2.66 -8.90
C ILE A 49 -11.29 -3.32 -9.82
N ASP A 50 -11.14 -4.62 -10.10
CA ASP A 50 -12.07 -5.36 -10.94
C ASP A 50 -13.50 -5.38 -10.37
N ASN A 51 -13.63 -5.45 -9.04
CA ASN A 51 -14.92 -5.44 -8.35
C ASN A 51 -15.60 -4.07 -8.31
N ILE A 52 -14.84 -2.98 -8.29
CA ILE A 52 -15.40 -1.62 -8.24
C ILE A 52 -15.65 -1.01 -9.63
N ALA A 53 -14.96 -1.51 -10.65
CA ALA A 53 -15.04 -0.97 -12.00
C ALA A 53 -16.40 -1.30 -12.66
N PRO A 54 -17.16 -0.29 -13.13
CA PRO A 54 -18.38 -0.52 -13.92
C PRO A 54 -18.09 -1.28 -15.22
N GLU A 55 -19.13 -1.91 -15.77
CA GLU A 55 -19.04 -2.55 -17.09
C GLU A 55 -18.55 -1.55 -18.15
N GLY A 56 -17.65 -2.00 -19.02
CA GLY A 56 -17.02 -1.17 -20.05
C GLY A 56 -15.98 -0.16 -19.55
N MET A 57 -15.85 0.08 -18.23
CA MET A 57 -14.90 1.05 -17.67
C MET A 57 -13.64 0.43 -17.06
N LYS A 58 -13.51 -0.90 -17.06
CA LYS A 58 -12.36 -1.61 -16.45
C LYS A 58 -11.01 -1.06 -16.93
N SER A 59 -10.86 -0.78 -18.23
CA SER A 59 -9.62 -0.23 -18.78
C SER A 59 -9.25 1.13 -18.17
N SER A 60 -10.20 2.04 -18.00
CA SER A 60 -9.95 3.35 -17.36
C SER A 60 -9.55 3.21 -15.89
N TYR A 61 -10.15 2.27 -15.15
CA TYR A 61 -9.82 2.02 -13.75
C TYR A 61 -8.41 1.41 -13.60
N PHE A 62 -8.03 0.45 -14.45
CA PHE A 62 -6.67 -0.09 -14.47
C PHE A 62 -5.63 0.95 -14.95
N SER A 63 -5.98 1.84 -15.87
CA SER A 63 -5.13 2.99 -16.23
C SER A 63 -4.91 3.94 -15.06
N ALA A 64 -5.94 4.18 -14.24
CA ALA A 64 -5.80 4.98 -13.02
C ALA A 64 -4.91 4.28 -11.98
N GLN A 65 -5.01 2.95 -11.84
CA GLN A 65 -4.10 2.17 -10.98
C GLN A 65 -2.64 2.33 -11.39
N ALA A 66 -2.34 2.38 -12.69
CA ALA A 66 -0.97 2.54 -13.18
C ALA A 66 -0.28 3.82 -12.67
N LEU A 67 -1.03 4.83 -12.23
CA LEU A 67 -0.48 6.01 -11.55
C LEU A 67 0.27 5.65 -10.25
N GLY A 68 0.00 4.48 -9.65
CA GLY A 68 0.78 3.94 -8.53
C GLY A 68 2.27 3.78 -8.84
N LEU A 69 2.64 3.60 -10.11
CA LEU A 69 4.04 3.56 -10.56
C LEU A 69 4.77 4.88 -10.29
N LEU A 70 4.06 6.02 -10.29
CA LEU A 70 4.64 7.31 -9.92
C LEU A 70 5.10 7.29 -8.46
N GLY A 71 4.33 6.67 -7.57
CA GLY A 71 4.73 6.46 -6.17
C GLY A 71 6.05 5.69 -6.08
N GLY A 72 6.17 4.60 -6.84
CA GLY A 72 7.42 3.83 -6.94
C GLY A 72 8.61 4.63 -7.47
N ALA A 73 8.38 5.49 -8.48
CA ALA A 73 9.41 6.34 -9.06
C ALA A 73 9.88 7.46 -8.11
N PHE A 74 8.96 8.09 -7.38
CA PHE A 74 9.29 9.18 -6.45
C PHE A 74 9.84 8.69 -5.10
N ASN A 75 9.53 7.45 -4.70
CA ASN A 75 9.90 6.94 -3.37
C ASN A 75 11.40 7.06 -3.06
N PRO A 76 12.36 6.67 -3.93
CA PRO A 76 13.79 6.79 -3.63
C PRO A 76 14.25 8.23 -3.37
N ILE A 77 13.72 9.19 -4.14
CA ILE A 77 14.07 10.61 -4.00
C ILE A 77 13.55 11.11 -2.65
N LEU A 78 12.28 10.86 -2.34
CA LEU A 78 11.67 11.30 -1.08
C LEU A 78 12.32 10.63 0.13
N SER A 79 12.54 9.31 0.09
CA SER A 79 13.22 8.60 1.16
C SER A 79 14.66 9.05 1.34
N GLY A 80 15.37 9.37 0.25
CA GLY A 80 16.74 9.89 0.29
C GLY A 80 16.81 11.25 0.99
N VAL A 81 15.90 12.17 0.66
CA VAL A 81 15.79 13.46 1.35
C VAL A 81 15.47 13.27 2.84
N VAL A 82 14.50 12.41 3.17
CA VAL A 82 14.14 12.13 4.57
C VAL A 82 15.34 11.58 5.35
N LEU A 83 16.10 10.64 4.79
CA LEU A 83 17.26 10.05 5.46
C LEU A 83 18.46 11.00 5.56
N THR A 84 18.49 12.06 4.74
CA THR A 84 19.55 13.08 4.78
C THR A 84 19.27 14.14 5.84
N GLU A 85 18.01 14.57 5.93
CA GLU A 85 17.61 15.74 6.73
C GLU A 85 17.01 15.38 8.10
N LEU A 86 16.52 14.14 8.27
CA LEU A 86 15.78 13.71 9.45
C LEU A 86 16.37 12.44 10.09
N PRO A 87 16.03 12.15 11.36
CA PRO A 87 16.39 10.87 11.98
C PRO A 87 15.86 9.68 11.16
N PRO A 88 16.57 8.54 11.08
CA PRO A 88 16.15 7.39 10.27
C PRO A 88 14.76 6.86 10.61
N GLN A 89 14.34 6.99 11.87
CA GLN A 89 13.00 6.60 12.34
C GLN A 89 11.87 7.36 11.61
N SER A 90 12.13 8.61 11.19
CA SER A 90 11.16 9.43 10.46
C SER A 90 10.72 8.78 9.15
N LEU A 91 11.61 8.04 8.46
CA LEU A 91 11.24 7.32 7.24
C LEU A 91 10.13 6.30 7.50
N PHE A 92 10.30 5.47 8.53
CA PHE A 92 9.31 4.44 8.87
C PHE A 92 8.00 5.05 9.32
N ILE A 93 8.03 6.13 10.11
CA ILE A 93 6.83 6.85 10.55
C ILE A 93 6.06 7.42 9.35
N ILE A 94 6.76 8.05 8.41
CA ILE A 94 6.16 8.60 7.19
C ILE A 94 5.53 7.49 6.34
N LEU A 95 6.26 6.40 6.10
CA LEU A 95 5.76 5.26 5.33
C LEU A 95 4.56 4.59 5.99
N MET A 96 4.56 4.44 7.32
CA MET A 96 3.40 3.95 8.07
C MET A 96 2.20 4.89 7.95
N GLY A 97 2.43 6.20 8.05
CA GLY A 97 1.39 7.21 7.87
C GLY A 97 0.75 7.15 6.47
N ILE A 98 1.57 7.12 5.42
CA ILE A 98 1.09 7.01 4.03
C ILE A 98 0.36 5.68 3.82
N SER A 99 0.90 4.56 4.31
CA SER A 99 0.26 3.23 4.21
C SER A 99 -1.08 3.19 4.93
N PHE A 100 -1.19 3.84 6.09
CA PHE A 100 -2.44 3.94 6.84
C PHE A 100 -3.47 4.80 6.10
N LEU A 101 -3.08 5.94 5.53
CA LEU A 101 -3.96 6.77 4.71
C LEU A 101 -4.45 6.04 3.46
N ALA A 102 -3.56 5.28 2.80
CA ALA A 102 -3.93 4.41 1.67
C ALA A 102 -4.93 3.34 2.11
N TRP A 103 -4.71 2.70 3.26
CA TRP A 103 -5.64 1.73 3.82
C TRP A 103 -7.02 2.35 4.09
N LEU A 104 -7.10 3.54 4.71
CA LEU A 104 -8.38 4.24 4.92
C LEU A 104 -9.10 4.57 3.60
N SER A 105 -8.35 5.00 2.58
CA SER A 105 -8.89 5.29 1.26
C SER A 105 -9.47 4.05 0.59
N MET A 106 -8.80 2.91 0.75
CA MET A 106 -9.27 1.61 0.26
C MET A 106 -10.53 1.14 0.99
N LEU A 107 -10.61 1.30 2.32
CA LEU A 107 -11.83 0.97 3.09
C LEU A 107 -13.04 1.78 2.59
N LYS A 108 -12.83 3.06 2.28
CA LYS A 108 -13.86 3.91 1.67
C LYS A 108 -14.25 3.41 0.28
N GLY A 109 -13.28 3.08 -0.57
CA GLY A 109 -13.52 2.54 -1.92
C GLY A 109 -14.35 1.26 -1.91
N MET A 110 -14.10 0.36 -0.97
CA MET A 110 -14.89 -0.89 -0.80
C MET A 110 -16.34 -0.66 -0.35
N SER A 111 -16.65 0.52 0.21
CA SER A 111 -18.00 0.85 0.67
C SER A 111 -18.88 1.44 -0.45
N ILE A 112 -18.31 1.71 -1.62
CA ILE A 112 -19.04 2.26 -2.78
C ILE A 112 -19.79 1.10 -3.45
N LYS A 113 -21.12 1.16 -3.47
CA LYS A 113 -21.94 0.21 -4.24
C LYS A 113 -21.71 0.46 -5.74
N PRO A 114 -21.52 -0.59 -6.56
CA PRO A 114 -21.40 -0.40 -8.00
C PRO A 114 -22.66 0.31 -8.51
N PRO A 115 -22.53 1.33 -9.39
CA PRO A 115 -23.68 2.02 -9.94
C PRO A 115 -24.57 1.00 -10.65
N ALA A 116 -25.88 1.05 -10.37
CA ALA A 116 -26.85 0.19 -11.03
C ALA A 116 -26.73 0.36 -12.55
N VAL A 117 -26.59 -0.75 -13.27
CA VAL A 117 -26.53 -0.77 -14.73
C VAL A 117 -27.82 -0.15 -15.26
N VAL A 118 -27.75 1.07 -15.79
CA VAL A 118 -28.85 1.63 -16.56
C VAL A 118 -28.77 0.98 -17.94
N TYR A 119 -29.50 -0.12 -18.11
CA TYR A 119 -29.71 -0.73 -19.42
C TYR A 119 -30.35 0.33 -20.35
N LYS A 120 -29.66 0.68 -21.43
CA LYS A 120 -30.23 1.33 -22.60
C LYS A 120 -29.81 0.54 -23.83
#